data_AF-M7X3F2-F1
#
_entry.id   AF-M7X3F2-F1
#
_cell.length_a   1.000
_cell.length_b   1.000
_cell.length_c   1.000
_cell.angle_alpha   90.00
_cell.angle_beta   90.00
_cell.angle_gamma   90.00
#
_symmetry.space_group_name_H-M   'P 1'
#
loop_
_entity.id
_entity.type
_entity.pdbx_description
1 polymer ?
#
loop_
_entity_poly.entity_id
_entity_poly.type
_entity_poly.pdbx_seq_one_letter_code
_entity_poly.pdbx_strand_id
1 'polypeptide(L)' 'MHIWKSLNASFKTQVATIIIFKGYSKENFSYIFRQTAANSSGTVAYYLYLGMDKKQVLKIDNLTGDVNVIKK' A
#
# COMPACT_ATOMS: atom_id res chain seq x y z
N MET A 1 -15.76 -7.64 -3.30
CA MET A 1 -15.87 -6.26 -3.82
C MET A 1 -14.71 -5.44 -3.26
N HIS A 2 -13.78 -4.94 -4.09
CA HIS A 2 -12.69 -4.08 -3.61
C HIS A 2 -13.19 -2.62 -3.58
N ILE A 3 -13.64 -2.14 -2.41
CA ILE A 3 -14.11 -0.75 -2.24
C ILE A 3 -13.10 0.25 -2.81
N TRP A 4 -11.80 -0.02 -2.64
CA TRP A 4 -10.73 0.80 -3.21
C TRP A 4 -10.79 0.96 -4.73
N LYS A 5 -11.18 -0.07 -5.50
CA LYS A 5 -11.28 0.00 -6.96
C LYS A 5 -12.43 0.90 -7.42
N SER A 6 -13.51 0.97 -6.64
CA SER A 6 -14.69 1.79 -6.95
C SER A 6 -14.62 3.24 -6.45
N LEU A 7 -13.66 3.59 -5.59
CA LEU A 7 -13.46 4.98 -5.15
C LEU A 7 -12.99 5.88 -6.30
N ASN A 8 -13.49 7.12 -6.34
CA ASN A 8 -13.06 8.09 -7.34
C ASN A 8 -11.56 8.46 -7.16
N ALA A 9 -10.92 8.91 -8.24
CA ALA A 9 -9.49 9.24 -8.21
C ALA A 9 -9.17 10.44 -7.31
N SER A 10 -10.01 11.48 -7.31
CA SER A 10 -9.82 12.71 -6.51
C SER A 10 -9.83 12.45 -5.00
N PHE A 11 -10.64 11.51 -4.53
CA PHE A 11 -10.67 11.10 -3.14
C PHE A 11 -9.41 10.33 -2.78
N LYS A 12 -8.91 9.46 -3.68
CA LYS A 12 -7.66 8.72 -3.46
C LYS A 12 -6.46 9.64 -3.30
N THR A 13 -6.42 10.79 -4.00
CA THR A 13 -5.34 11.77 -3.85
C THR A 13 -5.39 12.52 -2.51
N GLN A 14 -6.52 12.48 -1.79
CA GLN A 14 -6.66 13.06 -0.45
C GLN A 14 -6.34 12.06 0.68
N VAL A 15 -6.01 10.81 0.34
CA VAL A 15 -5.65 9.80 1.34
C VAL A 15 -4.22 10.02 1.80
N ALA A 16 -4.06 10.48 3.05
CA ALA A 16 -2.75 10.73 3.65
C ALA A 16 -1.95 9.45 3.96
N THR A 17 -2.61 8.32 4.20
CA THR A 17 -1.94 7.06 4.55
C THR A 17 -2.70 5.86 4.02
N ILE A 18 -1.97 4.89 3.46
CA ILE A 18 -2.50 3.61 3.02
C ILE A 18 -1.88 2.50 3.88
N ILE A 19 -2.73 1.64 4.44
CA ILE A 19 -2.33 0.47 5.22
C ILE A 19 -2.66 -0.79 4.41
N ILE A 20 -1.66 -1.62 4.14
CA ILE A 20 -1.80 -2.87 3.39
C ILE A 20 -1.54 -4.06 4.32
N PHE A 21 -2.59 -4.85 4.53
CA PHE A 21 -2.51 -6.12 5.25
C PHE A 21 -1.92 -7.22 4.36
N LYS A 22 -1.20 -8.17 4.95
CA LYS A 22 -0.75 -9.37 4.25
C LYS A 22 -1.95 -10.20 3.76
N GLY A 23 -1.87 -10.72 2.54
CA GLY A 23 -2.88 -11.63 1.95
C GLY A 23 -3.35 -11.24 0.53
N TYR A 24 -3.05 -10.04 0.05
CA TYR A 24 -3.26 -9.66 -1.34
C TYR A 24 -2.32 -10.39 -2.31
N SER A 25 -2.84 -10.71 -3.50
CA SER A 25 -2.04 -11.16 -4.64
C SER A 25 -1.13 -10.05 -5.15
N LYS A 26 -0.12 -10.41 -5.96
CA LYS A 26 0.81 -9.45 -6.59
C LYS A 26 0.07 -8.39 -7.42
N GLU A 27 -0.95 -8.79 -8.17
CA GLU A 27 -1.72 -7.91 -9.05
C GLU A 27 -2.49 -6.87 -8.22
N ASN A 28 -3.15 -7.32 -7.14
CA ASN A 28 -3.90 -6.42 -6.27
C ASN A 28 -2.99 -5.49 -5.48
N PHE A 29 -1.85 -6.00 -4.98
CA PHE A 29 -0.81 -5.16 -4.37
C PHE A 29 -0.33 -4.09 -5.35
N SER A 30 0.07 -4.50 -6.56
CA SER A 30 0.60 -3.60 -7.58
C SER A 30 -0.43 -2.57 -8.06
N TYR A 31 -1.72 -2.94 -8.07
CA TYR A 31 -2.79 -2.01 -8.36
C TYR A 31 -2.92 -0.92 -7.29
N ILE A 32 -2.89 -1.30 -6.00
CA ILE A 32 -2.95 -0.35 -4.88
C ILE A 32 -1.69 0.53 -4.88
N PHE A 33 -0.52 -0.09 -4.98
CA PHE A 33 0.78 0.59 -4.87
C PHE A 33 0.97 1.69 -5.93
N ARG A 34 0.55 1.44 -7.18
CA ARG A 34 0.59 2.42 -8.27
C ARG A 34 -0.28 3.67 -8.03
N GLN A 35 -1.17 3.63 -7.06
CA GLN A 35 -2.05 4.74 -6.68
C GLN A 35 -1.59 5.43 -5.39
N THR A 36 -0.33 5.22 -4.99
CA THR A 36 0.29 5.85 -3.82
C THR A 36 1.39 6.82 -4.24
N ALA A 37 1.80 7.70 -3.33
CA ALA A 37 2.93 8.61 -3.53
C ALA A 37 4.26 8.01 -3.02
N ALA A 38 4.37 6.68 -2.97
CA ALA A 38 5.55 6.01 -2.43
C ALA A 38 6.84 6.33 -3.20
N ASN A 39 7.93 6.60 -2.48
CA ASN A 39 9.26 6.89 -3.04
C ASN A 39 10.03 5.62 -3.46
N SER A 40 9.52 4.45 -3.10
CA SER A 40 10.13 3.16 -3.45
C SER A 40 9.51 2.56 -4.72
N SER A 41 10.28 1.74 -5.42
CA SER A 41 9.73 1.01 -6.57
C SER A 41 8.71 -0.04 -6.11
N GLY A 42 7.70 -0.30 -6.94
CA GLY A 42 6.68 -1.31 -6.64
C GLY A 42 7.26 -2.71 -6.40
N THR A 43 8.39 -3.03 -7.04
CA THR A 43 9.11 -4.29 -6.80
C THR A 43 9.71 -4.33 -5.39
N VAL A 44 10.40 -3.27 -4.96
CA VAL A 44 11.01 -3.19 -3.62
C VAL A 44 9.93 -3.25 -2.54
N ALA A 45 8.86 -2.47 -2.70
CA ALA A 45 7.74 -2.48 -1.77
C ALA A 45 7.03 -3.84 -1.71
N TYR A 46 6.94 -4.55 -2.84
CA TYR A 46 6.36 -5.89 -2.88
C TYR A 46 7.20 -6.93 -2.13
N TYR A 47 8.53 -6.86 -2.23
CA TYR A 47 9.41 -7.73 -1.45
C TYR A 47 9.32 -7.45 0.06
N LEU A 48 9.27 -6.17 0.46
CA LEU A 48 8.98 -5.76 1.84
C LEU A 48 7.65 -6.35 2.34
N TYR A 49 6.60 -6.22 1.52
CA TYR A 49 5.27 -6.78 1.80
C TYR A 49 5.28 -8.32 1.96
N LEU A 50 6.01 -9.04 1.11
CA LEU A 50 6.12 -10.51 1.20
C LEU A 50 6.82 -10.95 2.49
N GLY A 51 7.82 -10.18 2.94
CA GLY A 51 8.58 -10.44 4.16
C GLY A 51 7.82 -10.19 5.48
N MET A 52 6.66 -9.51 5.45
CA MET A 52 5.91 -9.17 6.67
C MET A 52 5.38 -10.40 7.41
N ASP A 53 5.33 -10.37 8.74
CA ASP A 53 4.55 -11.31 9.54
C ASP A 53 3.05 -10.96 9.50
N LYS A 54 2.17 -11.92 9.83
CA LYS A 54 0.72 -11.75 10.02
C LYS A 54 0.37 -10.68 11.05
N LYS A 55 1.27 -10.32 11.95
CA LYS A 55 1.10 -9.24 12.95
C LYS A 55 1.56 -7.87 12.46
N GLN A 56 2.02 -7.77 11.21
CA GLN A 56 2.52 -6.54 10.62
C GLN A 56 1.62 -6.05 9.48
N VAL A 57 1.77 -4.77 9.15
CA VAL A 57 1.16 -4.13 7.98
C VAL A 57 2.18 -3.26 7.27
N LEU A 58 2.02 -3.09 5.97
CA LEU A 58 2.78 -2.12 5.19
C LEU A 58 2.05 -0.79 5.28
N LYS A 59 2.67 0.19 5.91
CA LYS A 59 2.21 1.58 5.94
C LYS A 59 2.90 2.34 4.81
N ILE A 60 2.12 3.02 3.99
CA ILE A 60 2.58 3.96 2.99
C ILE A 60 2.05 5.34 3.39
N ASP A 61 2.96 6.26 3.70
CA ASP A 61 2.65 7.66 3.95
C ASP A 61 2.61 8.39 2.60
N ASN A 62 1.46 8.90 2.19
CA ASN A 62 1.31 9.59 0.92
C ASN A 62 1.72 11.08 1.00
N LEU A 63 1.99 11.61 2.20
CA LEU A 63 2.48 12.98 2.37
C LEU A 63 4.00 13.02 2.18
N THR A 64 4.72 12.02 2.73
CA THR A 64 6.19 11.94 2.63
C THR A 64 6.68 10.97 1.55
N GLY A 65 5.84 10.00 1.16
CA GLY A 65 6.21 8.88 0.29
C GLY A 65 6.90 7.72 1.01
N ASP A 66 6.97 7.75 2.34
CA ASP A 66 7.65 6.73 3.13
C ASP A 66 6.89 5.40 3.14
N VAL A 67 7.65 4.31 3.04
CA VAL A 67 7.11 2.94 3.08
C VAL A 67 7.74 2.20 4.26
N ASN A 68 6.92 1.84 5.24
CA ASN A 68 7.36 1.23 6.49
C ASN A 68 6.55 -0.01 6.83
N VAL A 69 7.21 -1.02 7.40
CA VAL A 69 6.51 -2.16 8.01
C VAL A 69 6.32 -1.86 9.50
N ILE A 70 5.08 -1.82 9.94
CA ILE A 70 4.74 -1.54 11.35
C ILE A 70 4.00 -2.72 11.97
N LYS A 71 4.04 -2.84 13.29
CA LYS A 71 3.18 -3.76 14.03
C LYS A 71 1.75 -3.22 14.04
N LYS A 72 0.78 -4.13 13.94
CA LYS A 72 -0.65 -3.82 14.07
C LYS A 72 -0.99 -3.26 15.44
#